data_AF-A0A2S0UB55-F1
#
_entry.id   AF-A0A2S0UB55-F1
#
_cell.length_a   1.000
_cell.length_b   1.000
_cell.length_c   1.000
_cell.angle_alpha   90.00
_cell.angle_beta   90.00
_cell.angle_gamma   90.00
#
_symmetry.space_group_name_H-M   'P 1'
#
loop_
_entity.id
_entity.type
_entity.pdbx_description
1 polymer ?
#
loop_
_entity_poly.entity_id
_entity_poly.type
_entity_poly.pdbx_seq_one_letter_code
_entity_poly.pdbx_strand_id
1 'polypeptide(L)' 'MSNRSREEDYEEIFISFSDRAQRLMSRLLITLAMLLAISQLLLTIPTVRNLLSPTDRYEGYRTDYRTEATD' A
#
# COMPACT_ATOMS: atom_id res chain seq x y z
N MET A 1 -24.81 -37.09 -23.18
CA MET A 1 -24.92 -35.82 -22.43
C MET A 1 -24.42 -34.70 -23.33
N SER A 2 -25.27 -33.69 -23.58
CA SER A 2 -25.02 -32.62 -24.56
C SER A 2 -24.08 -31.54 -23.99
N ASN A 3 -23.21 -30.98 -24.84
CA ASN A 3 -22.20 -29.97 -24.48
C ASN A 3 -22.74 -28.79 -23.67
N ARG A 4 -23.99 -28.37 -23.93
CA ARG A 4 -24.66 -27.25 -23.24
C ARG A 4 -24.79 -27.45 -21.73
N SER A 5 -25.05 -28.69 -21.29
CA SER A 5 -25.21 -29.00 -19.88
C SER A 5 -23.90 -28.82 -19.10
N ARG A 6 -22.74 -28.99 -19.77
CA ARG A 6 -21.43 -28.76 -19.13
C ARG A 6 -21.12 -27.27 -19.06
N GLU A 7 -21.49 -26.49 -20.08
CA GLU A 7 -21.29 -25.04 -20.09
C GLU A 7 -22.11 -24.35 -19.00
N GLU A 8 -23.37 -24.75 -18.82
CA GLU A 8 -24.25 -24.23 -17.75
C GLU A 8 -23.67 -24.53 -16.34
N ASP A 9 -23.17 -25.75 -16.11
CA ASP A 9 -22.53 -26.12 -14.84
C ASP A 9 -21.25 -25.29 -14.56
N TYR A 10 -20.44 -25.04 -15.60
CA TYR A 10 -19.23 -24.22 -15.48
C TYR A 10 -19.56 -22.75 -15.18
N GLU A 11 -20.61 -22.23 -15.79
CA GLU A 11 -21.05 -20.85 -15.59
C GLU A 11 -21.52 -20.62 -14.15
N GLU A 12 -22.28 -21.56 -13.58
CA GLU A 12 -22.74 -21.46 -12.18
C GLU A 12 -21.56 -21.47 -11.18
N ILE A 13 -20.58 -22.36 -11.40
CA ILE A 13 -19.37 -22.42 -10.58
C ILE A 13 -18.59 -21.11 -10.70
N PHE A 14 -18.44 -20.57 -11.91
CA PHE A 14 -17.73 -19.32 -12.15
C PHE A 14 -18.40 -18.13 -11.46
N ILE A 15 -19.72 -18.01 -11.56
CA ILE A 15 -20.49 -16.93 -10.91
C ILE A 15 -20.32 -17.01 -9.39
N SER A 16 -20.44 -18.20 -8.80
CA SER A 16 -20.29 -18.38 -7.35
C SER A 16 -18.88 -18.05 -6.85
N PHE A 17 -17.85 -18.37 -7.64
CA PHE A 17 -16.46 -18.02 -7.34
C PHE A 17 -16.21 -16.52 -7.47
N SER A 18 -16.70 -15.92 -8.56
CA SER A 18 -16.52 -14.50 -8.86
C SER A 18 -17.15 -13.60 -7.79
N ASP A 19 -18.37 -13.91 -7.34
CA ASP A 19 -19.04 -13.14 -6.28
C ASP A 19 -18.26 -13.21 -4.96
N ARG A 20 -17.73 -14.39 -4.60
CA ARG A 20 -16.86 -14.52 -3.42
C ARG A 20 -15.56 -13.73 -3.58
N ALA A 21 -14.92 -13.83 -4.73
CA ALA A 21 -13.67 -13.12 -5.03
C ALA A 21 -13.87 -11.60 -4.98
N GLN A 22 -14.96 -11.09 -5.56
CA GLN A 22 -15.30 -9.68 -5.56
C GLN A 22 -15.47 -9.13 -4.14
N ARG A 23 -16.24 -9.83 -3.29
CA ARG A 23 -16.43 -9.41 -1.89
C ARG A 23 -15.12 -9.41 -1.11
N LEU A 24 -14.25 -10.38 -1.36
CA LEU A 24 -12.94 -10.49 -0.71
C LEU A 24 -12.01 -9.35 -1.18
N MET A 25 -11.97 -9.08 -2.48
CA MET A 25 -11.21 -7.97 -3.04
C MET A 25 -11.68 -6.62 -2.51
N SER A 26 -12.98 -6.34 -2.47
CA SER A 26 -13.51 -5.09 -1.92
C SER A 26 -13.12 -4.92 -0.45
N ARG A 27 -13.20 -5.98 0.36
CA ARG A 27 -12.76 -5.94 1.76
C ARG A 27 -11.26 -5.69 1.91
N LEU A 28 -10.44 -6.33 1.08
CA LEU A 28 -8.98 -6.13 1.09
C LEU A 28 -8.64 -4.70 0.69
N LEU A 29 -9.30 -4.16 -0.34
CA LEU A 29 -9.05 -2.80 -0.82
C LEU A 29 -9.41 -1.76 0.24
N ILE A 30 -10.56 -1.91 0.92
CA ILE A 30 -10.96 -1.03 2.02
C ILE A 30 -9.98 -1.13 3.19
N THR A 31 -9.59 -2.35 3.57
CA THR A 31 -8.61 -2.58 4.66
C THR A 31 -7.27 -1.93 4.34
N LEU A 32 -6.78 -2.10 3.10
CA LEU A 32 -5.53 -1.51 2.63
C LEU A 32 -5.60 0.02 2.66
N ALA A 33 -6.70 0.59 2.16
CA ALA A 33 -6.90 2.04 2.15
C ALA A 33 -6.92 2.62 3.57
N MET A 34 -7.59 1.96 4.52
CA MET A 34 -7.55 2.36 5.93
C MET A 34 -6.14 2.27 6.50
N LEU A 35 -5.42 1.17 6.23
CA LEU A 35 -4.06 0.99 6.73
C LEU A 35 -3.10 2.05 6.19
N LEU A 36 -3.24 2.40 4.91
CA LEU A 36 -2.50 3.50 4.28
C LEU A 36 -2.82 4.83 4.98
N ALA A 37 -4.10 5.16 5.18
CA ALA A 37 -4.49 6.39 5.85
C ALA A 37 -3.93 6.48 7.28
N ILE A 38 -3.97 5.38 8.03
CA ILE A 38 -3.38 5.29 9.38
C ILE A 38 -1.86 5.50 9.31
N SER A 39 -1.18 4.87 8.35
CA SER A 39 0.27 5.03 8.16
C SER A 39 0.66 6.48 7.87
N GLN A 40 -0.09 7.16 6.98
CA GLN A 40 0.11 8.59 6.68
C GLN A 40 -0.13 9.48 7.91
N LEU A 41 -1.15 9.18 8.71
CA LEU A 41 -1.44 9.92 9.94
C LEU A 41 -0.36 9.70 11.01
N LEU A 42 0.13 8.47 11.14
CA LEU A 42 1.25 8.13 12.03
C LEU A 42 2.53 8.87 11.64
N LEU A 43 2.85 8.94 10.34
CA LEU A 43 4.02 9.67 9.85
C LEU A 43 3.92 11.19 10.05
N THR A 44 2.71 11.74 10.23
CA THR A 44 2.51 13.16 10.56
C THR A 44 3.05 13.48 11.96
N ILE A 45 3.14 12.49 12.85
CA ILE A 45 3.70 12.68 14.19
C ILE A 45 5.24 12.59 14.09
N PRO A 46 5.99 13.68 14.36
CA PRO A 46 7.44 13.72 14.22
C PRO A 46 8.16 12.69 15.11
N THR A 47 7.55 12.29 16.23
CA THR A 47 8.08 11.26 17.14
C THR A 47 8.09 9.86 16.51
N VAL A 48 7.04 9.50 15.75
CA VAL A 48 6.96 8.21 15.05
C VAL A 48 7.85 8.23 13.82
N ARG A 49 7.89 9.34 13.09
CA ARG A 49 8.81 9.58 11.97
C ARG A 49 10.27 9.38 12.39
N ASN A 50 10.70 9.95 13.52
CA ASN A 50 12.08 9.83 14.00
C ASN A 50 12.44 8.42 14.48
N LEU A 51 11.47 7.63 14.94
CA LEU A 51 11.70 6.24 15.34
C LEU A 51 11.82 5.29 14.14
N LEU A 52 11.02 5.50 13.09
CA LEU A 52 11.07 4.70 11.85
C LEU A 52 12.15 5.17 10.86
N SER A 53 12.50 6.46 10.86
CA SER A 53 13.56 7.06 10.03
C SER A 53 14.67 7.66 10.91
N PRO A 54 15.50 6.83 11.58
CA PRO A 54 16.74 7.31 12.18
C PRO A 54 17.75 7.79 11.13
N THR A 55 17.46 7.60 9.84
CA THR A 55 18.24 8.08 8.69
C THR A 55 18.38 9.60 8.62
N ASP A 56 17.50 10.38 9.26
CA ASP A 56 17.69 11.84 9.41
C ASP A 56 18.97 12.17 10.22
N ARG A 57 19.48 11.27 11.08
CA ARG A 57 20.80 11.45 11.74
C ARG A 57 21.99 11.30 10.77
N TYR A 58 21.78 10.73 9.59
CA TYR A 58 22.81 10.55 8.57
C TYR A 58 22.70 11.55 7.42
N GLU A 59 21.60 12.32 7.34
CA GLU A 59 21.36 13.31 6.27
C GLU A 59 21.97 14.70 6.55
N GLY A 60 23.00 14.76 7.42
CA GLY A 60 23.51 15.99 8.01
C GLY A 60 25.02 16.20 7.99
N TYR A 61 25.80 15.46 7.18
CA TYR A 61 27.09 15.99 6.73
C TYR A 61 26.78 17.10 5.71
N ARG A 62 26.36 18.27 6.21
CA ARG A 62 26.45 19.52 5.46
C ARG A 62 27.91 19.69 5.15
N THR A 63 28.31 19.29 3.97
CA THR A 63 29.52 19.81 3.35
C THR A 63 29.22 21.25 3.03
N ASP A 64 29.46 22.10 4.02
CA ASP A 64 29.51 23.54 3.88
C ASP A 64 30.70 23.86 2.97
N TYR A 65 30.50 23.82 1.65
CA TYR A 65 31.36 24.53 0.72
C TYR A 65 30.92 26.00 0.65
N ARG A 66 30.86 26.67 1.80
CA ARG A 66 31.11 28.10 1.84
C ARG A 66 32.61 28.27 1.68
N THR A 67 33.04 28.21 0.42
CA THR A 67 34.30 28.78 -0.01
C THR A 67 34.23 30.25 0.36
N GLU A 68 34.88 30.62 1.45
CA GLU A 68 35.23 32.00 1.76
C GLU A 68 36.24 32.45 0.70
N ALA A 69 35.71 32.81 -0.48
CA ALA A 69 36.40 33.58 -1.50
C ALA A 69 36.09 35.05 -1.24
N THR A 70 36.83 35.64 -0.29
CA THR A 70 37.06 37.07 0.00
C THR A 70 37.79 37.03 1.35
N ASP A 71 39.05 37.42 1.51
CA ASP A 71 39.83 38.54 0.94
C ASP A 71 41.32 38.15 0.96
#